data_AF-B3MXM4-F1
#
_entry.id   AF-B3MXM4-F1
#
_cell.length_a   1.000
_cell.length_b   1.000
_cell.length_c   1.000
_cell.angle_alpha   90.00
_cell.angle_beta   90.00
_cell.angle_gamma   90.00
#
_symmetry.space_group_name_H-M   'P 1'
#
loop_
_entity.id
_entity.type
_entity.pdbx_description
1 polymer ?
#
loop_
_entity_poly.entity_id
_entity_poly.type
_entity_poly.pdbx_seq_one_letter_code
_entity_poly.pdbx_strand_id
1 'polypeptide(L)' 'MSEQFNFNEAFNSQTLRGRANVAKATWASVGLVYVLVKMHRRNTKRREAKLYCKGCQQAILG' A
#
# COMPACT_ATOMS: atom_id res chain seq x y z
N MET A 1 -4.58 10.17 32.38
CA MET A 1 -5.94 10.11 31.82
C MET A 1 -5.80 9.64 30.38
N SER A 2 -6.27 8.44 30.06
CA SER A 2 -6.37 8.01 28.66
C SER A 2 -7.48 8.84 28.01
N GLU A 3 -7.10 9.87 27.26
CA GLU A 3 -8.06 10.61 26.44
C GLU A 3 -8.65 9.62 25.42
N GLN A 4 -9.90 9.25 25.64
CA GLN A 4 -10.61 8.32 24.77
C GLN A 4 -10.88 9.06 23.46
N PHE A 5 -10.05 8.79 22.45
CA PHE A 5 -10.17 9.43 21.13
C PHE A 5 -11.56 9.16 20.56
N ASN A 6 -12.36 10.22 20.42
CA ASN A 6 -13.69 10.12 19.86
C ASN A 6 -13.62 10.20 18.33
N PHE A 7 -13.63 9.03 17.68
CA PHE A 7 -13.52 8.92 16.22
C PHE A 7 -14.65 9.64 15.49
N ASN A 8 -15.87 9.68 16.05
CA ASN A 8 -17.00 10.37 15.42
C ASN A 8 -16.82 11.89 15.42
N GLU A 9 -16.09 12.44 16.37
CA GLU A 9 -15.80 13.87 16.42
C GLU A 9 -14.62 14.24 15.51
N ALA A 10 -13.59 13.38 15.47
CA ALA A 10 -12.41 13.59 14.63
C ALA A 10 -12.67 13.33 13.14
N PHE A 11 -13.55 12.39 12.80
CA PHE A 11 -13.89 11.95 11.45
C PHE A 11 -15.40 12.04 11.23
N ASN A 12 -15.90 13.23 10.94
CA ASN A 12 -17.29 13.43 10.52
C ASN A 12 -17.38 14.17 9.18
N SER A 13 -18.54 14.04 8.53
CA SER A 13 -18.87 14.73 7.29
C SER A 13 -19.56 16.08 7.51
N GLN A 14 -19.78 16.50 8.75
CA GLN A 14 -20.58 17.68 9.08
C GLN A 14 -19.70 18.92 9.27
N THR A 15 -18.60 18.77 10.00
CA THR A 15 -17.66 19.87 10.29
C THR A 15 -16.56 19.95 9.24
N LEU A 16 -16.05 21.15 8.97
CA LEU A 16 -14.91 21.36 8.08
C LEU A 16 -13.67 20.56 8.53
N ARG A 17 -13.42 20.51 9.84
CA ARG A 17 -12.28 19.78 10.43
C ARG A 17 -12.42 18.27 10.25
N GLY A 18 -13.62 17.73 10.49
CA GLY A 18 -13.94 16.32 10.22
C GLY A 18 -13.72 15.94 8.76
N ARG A 19 -14.24 16.76 7.82
CA ARG A 19 -14.07 16.55 6.38
C ARG A 19 -12.59 16.56 5.97
N ALA A 20 -11.80 17.48 6.51
CA ALA A 20 -10.38 17.55 6.23
C ALA A 20 -9.62 16.30 6.72
N ASN A 21 -9.96 15.79 7.90
CA ASN A 21 -9.36 14.56 8.44
C ASN A 21 -9.74 13.33 7.60
N VAL A 22 -11.01 13.21 7.21
CA VAL A 22 -11.47 12.14 6.32
C VAL A 22 -10.73 12.21 4.99
N ALA A 23 -10.63 13.38 4.36
CA ALA A 23 -9.90 13.55 3.11
C ALA A 23 -8.42 13.14 3.24
N LYS A 24 -7.75 13.54 4.33
CA LYS A 24 -6.36 13.13 4.61
C LYS A 24 -6.24 11.61 4.74
N ALA A 25 -7.15 10.97 5.48
CA ALA A 25 -7.16 9.52 5.63
C ALA A 25 -7.38 8.82 4.29
N THR A 26 -8.28 9.32 3.45
CA THR A 26 -8.54 8.79 2.10
C THR A 26 -7.31 8.89 1.20
N TRP A 27 -6.65 10.05 1.14
CA TRP A 27 -5.46 10.19 0.29
C TRP A 27 -4.28 9.36 0.79
N ALA A 28 -4.10 9.26 2.11
CA ALA A 28 -3.10 8.40 2.70
C ALA A 28 -3.34 6.92 2.38
N SER A 29 -4.60 6.45 2.48
CA SER A 29 -4.94 5.05 2.17
C SER A 29 -4.76 4.72 0.68
N VAL A 30 -5.17 5.62 -0.22
CA VAL A 30 -4.94 5.46 -1.66
C VAL A 30 -3.44 5.41 -1.98
N GLY A 31 -2.64 6.30 -1.37
CA GLY A 31 -1.18 6.29 -1.51
C GLY A 31 -0.56 4.97 -1.04
N LEU A 32 -1.00 4.46 0.10
CA LEU A 32 -0.55 3.17 0.64
C LEU A 32 -0.90 2.00 -0.28
N VAL A 33 -2.14 1.94 -0.76
CA VAL A 33 -2.60 0.92 -1.73
C VAL A 33 -1.76 0.97 -3.00
N TYR A 34 -1.50 2.16 -3.54
CA TYR A 34 -0.65 2.31 -4.73
C TYR A 34 0.77 1.76 -4.52
N VAL A 35 1.40 2.08 -3.38
CA VAL A 35 2.74 1.57 -3.05
C VAL A 35 2.72 0.04 -2.93
N LEU A 36 1.73 -0.53 -2.25
CA LEU A 36 1.57 -1.98 -2.11
C LEU A 36 1.42 -2.66 -3.48
N VAL A 37 0.53 -2.17 -4.34
CA VAL A 37 0.34 -2.72 -5.69
C VAL A 37 1.64 -2.62 -6.50
N LYS A 38 2.35 -1.50 -6.43
CA LYS A 38 3.63 -1.33 -7.14
C LYS A 38 4.70 -2.29 -6.61
N MET A 39 4.76 -2.50 -5.30
CA MET A 39 5.69 -3.43 -4.68
C MET A 39 5.36 -4.88 -5.04
N HIS A 40 4.09 -5.27 -5.00
CA HIS A 40 3.61 -6.58 -5.45
C HIS A 40 3.98 -6.84 -6.92
N ARG A 41 3.69 -5.89 -7.82
CA ARG A 41 4.07 -6.02 -9.24
C ARG A 41 5.58 -6.16 -9.42
N ARG A 42 6.39 -5.40 -8.68
CA ARG A 42 7.86 -5.54 -8.71
C ARG A 42 8.31 -6.90 -8.20
N ASN A 43 7.71 -7.40 -7.12
CA ASN A 43 8.05 -8.70 -6.54
C ASN A 43 7.66 -9.85 -7.47
N THR A 44 6.50 -9.79 -8.12
CA THR A 44 6.10 -10.78 -9.12
C THR A 44 7.09 -10.82 -10.28
N LYS A 45 7.45 -9.65 -10.86
CA LYS A 45 8.46 -9.58 -11.92
C LYS A 45 9.83 -10.14 -11.49
N ARG A 46 10.28 -9.84 -10.27
CA ARG A 46 11.53 -10.41 -9.73
C ARG A 46 11.44 -11.92 -9.53
N ARG A 47 10.29 -12.43 -9.10
CA ARG A 47 10.05 -13.87 -8.93
C ARG A 47 10.04 -14.59 -10.27
N GLU A 48 9.36 -14.03 -11.27
CA GLU A 48 9.37 -14.53 -12.65
C GLU A 48 10.80 -14.50 -13.22
N ALA A 49 11.51 -13.37 -13.13
CA ALA A 49 12.90 -13.29 -13.58
C ALA A 49 13.79 -14.34 -12.90
N LYS A 50 13.62 -14.60 -11.59
CA LYS A 50 14.34 -15.68 -10.89
C LYS A 50 13.95 -17.08 -11.36
N LEU A 51 12.68 -17.33 -11.68
CA LEU A 51 12.19 -18.61 -12.22
C LEU A 51 12.78 -18.87 -13.61
N TYR A 52 12.73 -17.87 -14.50
CA TYR A 52 13.25 -17.99 -15.87
C TYR A 52 14.80 -17.99 -15.91
N CYS A 53 15.50 -17.24 -15.05
CA CYS A 53 16.97 -17.33 -14.95
C CYS A 53 17.47 -18.66 -14.39
N LYS A 54 16.69 -19.38 -13.55
CA LYS A 54 17.07 -20.73 -13.09
C LYS A 54 17.07 -21.74 -14.23
N GLY A 55 16.15 -21.61 -15.19
CA GLY A 55 16.14 -22.39 -16.43
C GLY A 55 17.28 -22.00 -17.38
N CYS A 56 17.58 -20.70 -17.50
CA CYS A 56 18.69 -20.23 -18.34
C CYS A 56 20.07 -20.68 -17.81
N GLN A 57 20.27 -20.75 -16.49
CA GLN A 57 21.54 -21.23 -15.92
C GLN A 57 21.80 -22.71 -16.22
N GLN A 58 20.75 -23.53 -16.37
CA GLN A 58 20.85 -24.95 -16.71
C GLN A 58 21.11 -25.18 -18.22
N ALA A 59 20.78 -24.20 -19.08
CA ALA A 59 21.07 -24.25 -20.52
C ALA A 59 22.45 -23.66 -20.90
N ILE A 60 23.12 -22.94 -19.98
CA ILE A 60 24.45 -22.37 -20.20
C ILE A 60 25.57 -23.26 -19.61
N LEU A 61 25.24 -24.14 -18.66
CA LEU A 61 26.16 -25.07 -17.99
C LEU A 61 25.97 -26.54 -18.43
N GLY A 62 25.15 -26.79 -19.45
CA GLY A 62 24.91 -28.10 -20.05
C GLY A 62 25.53 -28.19 -21.44
#